data_AF-A0A0F9IRD8-F1
#
_entry.id   AF-A0A0F9IRD8-F1
#
_cell.length_a   1.000
_cell.length_b   1.000
_cell.length_c   1.000
_cell.angle_alpha   90.00
_cell.angle_beta   90.00
_cell.angle_gamma   90.00
#
_symmetry.space_group_name_H-M   'P 1'
#
loop_
_entity.id
_entity.type
_entity.pdbx_description
1 polymer ?
#
loop_
_entity_poly.entity_id
_entity_poly.type
_entity_poly.pdbx_seq_one_letter_code
_entity_poly.pdbx_strand_id
1 'polypeptide(L)'
;MKGLKLAGTEVHLRTPLKQSPVLLVGTLDAYYEQLRNLILLEGKTARSLDNDYFARLKFDKQINGYAIGLKEHTGKYPTKCLYTAFRKPQIRPRLKRKVPETIPEFLKRLEADLHDRQDWYYVTYPHRFGKASVAAVRQDIEWLTFDLYSKYNYLSVDKLLSPECWPRNDGHCLKWGTCPYFRLCKNYKSYPLQFRFYQMRDIRYDEEQLELNTQRKFSTVQNRMKGVIHNAKSRVHRSRRVSRKG
;
A
#
# COMPACT_ATOMS: atom_id res chain seq x y z
N MET A 1 -4.24 12.13 -15.90
CA MET A 1 -4.61 12.49 -14.51
C MET A 1 -4.78 14.01 -14.38
N LYS A 2 -5.95 14.57 -14.68
CA LYS A 2 -6.15 16.03 -14.55
C LYS A 2 -6.36 16.42 -13.08
N GLY A 3 -5.70 17.49 -12.63
CA GLY A 3 -5.91 18.08 -11.31
C GLY A 3 -5.15 17.44 -10.15
N LEU A 4 -4.13 16.61 -10.40
CA LEU A 4 -3.13 16.27 -9.38
C LEU A 4 -2.09 17.40 -9.33
N LYS A 5 -1.93 18.04 -8.17
CA LYS A 5 -0.83 18.99 -7.92
C LYS A 5 0.25 18.26 -7.14
N LEU A 6 1.45 18.14 -7.71
CA LEU A 6 2.59 17.55 -7.01
C LEU A 6 2.88 18.40 -5.76
N ALA A 7 2.93 17.75 -4.60
CA ALA A 7 3.14 18.41 -3.31
C ALA A 7 4.50 18.09 -2.71
N GLY A 8 5.05 16.90 -2.98
CA GLY A 8 6.42 16.55 -2.62
C GLY A 8 6.93 15.31 -3.34
N THR A 9 8.24 15.21 -3.44
CA THR A 9 9.01 14.09 -4.04
C THR A 9 10.17 13.74 -3.12
N GLU A 10 10.52 12.46 -3.02
CA GLU A 10 11.63 11.95 -2.19
C GLU A 10 11.57 12.49 -0.75
N VAL A 11 10.37 12.41 -0.16
CA VAL A 11 10.08 13.05 1.12
C VAL A 11 10.58 12.15 2.24
N HIS A 12 11.57 12.63 2.99
CA HIS A 12 12.08 11.94 4.17
C HIS A 12 11.12 12.09 5.35
N LEU A 13 10.56 10.97 5.79
CA LEU A 13 9.63 10.88 6.90
C LEU A 13 10.37 10.37 8.14
N ARG A 14 10.17 11.07 9.27
CA ARG A 14 10.64 10.66 10.60
C ARG A 14 9.48 10.76 11.56
N THR A 15 8.98 9.63 12.00
CA THR A 15 7.77 9.54 12.82
C THR A 15 8.10 8.98 14.20
N PRO A 16 7.89 9.74 15.28
CA PRO A 16 7.98 9.20 16.62
C PRO A 16 6.88 8.17 16.87
N LEU A 17 7.26 7.04 17.45
CA LEU A 17 6.36 5.98 17.87
C LEU A 17 5.99 6.20 19.34
N LYS A 18 4.71 6.03 19.70
CA LYS A 18 4.26 6.36 21.06
C LYS A 18 4.77 5.39 22.11
N GLN A 19 4.78 4.11 21.76
CA GLN A 19 5.14 3.03 22.69
C GLN A 19 6.58 2.56 22.52
N SER A 20 7.30 3.06 21.51
CA SER A 20 8.64 2.59 21.17
C SER A 20 9.61 3.75 21.10
N PRO A 21 10.82 3.65 21.68
CA PRO A 21 11.80 4.73 21.66
C PRO A 21 12.50 4.88 20.31
N VAL A 22 12.27 3.97 19.36
CA VAL A 22 12.80 4.09 18.00
C VAL A 22 11.89 4.93 17.10
N LEU A 23 12.49 5.57 16.11
CA LEU A 23 11.76 6.32 15.09
C LEU A 23 11.36 5.40 13.93
N LEU A 24 10.14 5.55 13.43
CA LEU A 24 9.79 5.03 12.11
C LEU A 24 10.32 6.00 11.05
N VAL A 25 11.27 5.53 10.25
CA VAL A 25 11.93 6.32 9.20
C VAL A 25 11.68 5.71 7.82
N GLY A 26 11.60 6.56 6.80
CA GLY A 26 11.50 6.12 5.42
C GLY A 26 11.50 7.29 4.44
N THR A 27 11.70 7.00 3.16
CA THR A 27 11.60 7.97 2.08
C THR A 27 10.40 7.59 1.22
N LEU A 28 9.50 8.56 1.03
CA LEU A 28 8.34 8.43 0.15
C LEU A 28 8.70 8.96 -1.24
N ASP A 29 8.44 8.18 -2.29
CA ASP A 29 8.73 8.56 -3.68
C ASP A 29 8.07 9.89 -4.06
N ALA A 30 6.73 10.00 -3.92
CA ALA A 30 6.02 11.26 -4.08
C ALA A 30 4.62 11.28 -3.46
N TYR A 31 4.05 12.48 -3.31
CA TYR A 31 2.63 12.66 -3.04
C TYR A 31 2.04 13.89 -3.73
N TYR A 32 0.74 13.81 -3.98
CA TYR A 32 -0.06 14.82 -4.68
C TYR A 32 -1.22 15.31 -3.81
N GLU A 33 -1.61 16.56 -4.06
CA GLU A 33 -2.88 17.11 -3.59
C GLU A 33 -3.93 17.09 -4.71
N GLN A 34 -5.13 16.62 -4.38
CA GLN A 34 -6.30 16.66 -5.26
C GLN A 34 -7.56 16.93 -4.45
N LEU A 35 -8.21 18.07 -4.69
CA LEU A 35 -9.48 18.43 -4.02
C LEU A 35 -9.38 18.29 -2.49
N ARG A 36 -8.27 18.77 -1.89
CA ARG A 36 -7.94 18.67 -0.46
C ARG A 36 -7.63 17.26 0.06
N ASN A 37 -7.59 16.25 -0.80
CA ASN A 37 -7.14 14.91 -0.46
C ASN A 37 -5.66 14.75 -0.79
N LEU A 38 -4.95 13.98 0.04
CA LEU A 38 -3.59 13.55 -0.24
C LEU A 38 -3.63 12.19 -0.94
N ILE A 39 -2.76 12.03 -1.94
CA ILE A 39 -2.61 10.83 -2.75
C ILE A 39 -1.12 10.49 -2.79
N LEU A 40 -0.75 9.32 -2.27
CA LEU A 40 0.61 8.79 -2.38
C LEU A 40 0.86 8.28 -3.81
N LEU A 41 2.11 8.31 -4.24
CA LEU A 41 2.63 7.60 -5.40
C LEU A 41 3.79 6.73 -4.92
N GLU A 42 3.79 5.47 -5.35
CA GLU A 42 4.85 4.51 -5.06
C GLU A 42 5.21 3.78 -6.36
N GLY A 43 6.50 3.71 -6.69
CA GLY A 43 7.02 2.99 -7.84
C GLY A 43 7.80 1.74 -7.42
N LYS A 44 7.43 0.57 -7.94
CA LYS A 44 8.19 -0.67 -7.70
C LYS A 44 8.49 -1.41 -8.99
N THR A 45 9.65 -2.04 -9.05
CA THR A 45 9.94 -3.05 -10.08
C THR A 45 9.49 -4.42 -9.61
N ALA A 46 8.70 -5.12 -10.42
CA ALA A 46 8.20 -6.46 -10.13
C ALA A 46 8.68 -7.47 -11.18
N ARG A 47 9.13 -8.64 -10.73
CA ARG A 47 9.49 -9.75 -11.63
C ARG A 47 8.25 -10.36 -12.30
N SER A 48 7.16 -10.48 -11.55
CA SER A 48 5.88 -11.03 -12.00
C SER A 48 4.74 -10.33 -11.24
N LEU A 49 3.66 -10.03 -11.95
CA LEU A 49 2.40 -9.55 -11.37
C LEU A 49 1.37 -10.66 -11.55
N ASP A 50 1.17 -11.45 -10.50
CA ASP A 50 0.08 -12.42 -10.43
C ASP A 50 -1.21 -11.74 -9.95
N ASN A 51 -2.31 -12.50 -9.93
CA ASN A 51 -3.62 -11.98 -9.52
C ASN A 51 -3.63 -11.50 -8.05
N ASP A 52 -2.75 -12.06 -7.21
CA ASP A 52 -2.70 -11.76 -5.78
C ASP A 52 -1.73 -10.62 -5.45
N TYR A 53 -0.90 -10.18 -6.40
CA TYR A 53 0.16 -9.20 -6.17
C TYR A 53 -0.40 -7.93 -5.51
N PHE A 54 -1.45 -7.34 -6.09
CA PHE A 54 -2.09 -6.14 -5.56
C PHE A 54 -2.97 -6.41 -4.34
N ALA A 55 -3.49 -7.64 -4.20
CA ALA A 55 -4.26 -8.03 -3.01
C ALA A 55 -3.40 -8.02 -1.74
N ARG A 56 -2.07 -8.20 -1.88
CA ARG A 56 -1.11 -8.16 -0.77
C ARG A 56 -0.77 -6.74 -0.31
N LEU A 57 -1.02 -5.70 -1.11
CA LEU A 57 -0.66 -4.33 -0.76
C LEU A 57 -1.30 -3.84 0.54
N LYS A 58 -2.51 -4.30 0.88
CA LYS A 58 -3.15 -3.96 2.16
C LYS A 58 -2.34 -4.41 3.38
N PHE A 59 -1.51 -5.43 3.23
CA PHE A 59 -0.62 -5.95 4.27
C PHE A 59 0.77 -5.32 4.24
N ASP A 60 1.06 -4.51 3.23
CA ASP A 60 2.38 -3.98 2.97
C ASP A 60 2.69 -2.90 4.01
N LYS A 61 3.68 -3.20 4.86
CA LYS A 61 4.11 -2.31 5.94
C LYS A 61 4.73 -1.02 5.41
N GLN A 62 5.32 -1.04 4.21
CA GLN A 62 5.98 0.12 3.63
C GLN A 62 4.95 1.19 3.26
N ILE A 63 3.93 0.85 2.46
CA ILE A 63 2.95 1.86 2.02
C ILE A 63 2.06 2.35 3.18
N ASN A 64 1.74 1.47 4.14
CA ASN A 64 1.03 1.86 5.36
C ASN A 64 1.93 2.75 6.25
N GLY A 65 3.22 2.42 6.35
CA GLY A 65 4.22 3.25 7.02
C GLY A 65 4.31 4.66 6.43
N TYR A 66 4.27 4.78 5.11
CA TYR A 66 4.19 6.08 4.43
C TYR A 66 2.90 6.83 4.73
N ALA A 67 1.75 6.15 4.83
CA ALA A 67 0.50 6.78 5.22
C ALA A 67 0.56 7.35 6.65
N ILE A 68 1.22 6.64 7.58
CA ILE A 68 1.47 7.09 8.95
C ILE A 68 2.40 8.31 8.93
N GLY A 69 3.54 8.21 8.26
CA GLY A 69 4.52 9.30 8.24
C GLY A 69 4.01 10.55 7.53
N LEU A 70 3.25 10.40 6.44
CA LEU A 70 2.62 11.54 5.78
C LEU A 70 1.57 12.21 6.67
N LYS A 71 0.84 11.44 7.49
CA LYS A 71 -0.12 11.99 8.45
C LYS A 71 0.58 12.86 9.49
N GLU A 72 1.73 12.46 10.01
CA GLU A 72 2.52 13.30 10.91
C GLU A 72 3.10 14.52 10.20
N HIS A 73 3.58 14.35 8.96
CA HIS A 73 4.18 15.42 8.18
C HIS A 73 3.18 16.51 7.76
N THR A 74 1.96 16.14 7.40
CA THR A 74 0.96 17.06 6.79
C THR A 74 -0.26 17.30 7.67
N GLY A 75 -0.39 16.58 8.78
CA GLY A 75 -1.60 16.57 9.60
C GLY A 75 -2.80 15.85 8.96
N LYS A 76 -2.67 15.21 7.78
CA LYS A 76 -3.78 14.53 7.08
C LYS A 76 -3.40 13.13 6.61
N TYR A 77 -4.35 12.20 6.71
CA TYR A 77 -4.15 10.87 6.12
C TYR A 77 -4.28 10.93 4.60
N PRO A 78 -3.44 10.21 3.84
CA PRO A 78 -3.71 10.00 2.43
C PRO A 78 -4.96 9.16 2.23
N THR A 79 -5.69 9.45 1.17
CA THR A 79 -6.91 8.72 0.80
C THR A 79 -6.63 7.45 0.03
N LYS A 80 -5.52 7.43 -0.72
CA LYS A 80 -5.06 6.30 -1.52
C LYS A 80 -3.57 6.42 -1.84
N CYS A 81 -2.98 5.30 -2.25
CA CYS A 81 -1.69 5.19 -2.90
C CYS A 81 -1.91 4.74 -4.35
N LEU A 82 -1.32 5.46 -5.30
CA LEU A 82 -1.17 5.02 -6.68
C LEU A 82 0.09 4.17 -6.75
N TYR A 83 -0.08 2.86 -6.57
CA TYR A 83 1.03 1.91 -6.59
C TYR A 83 1.31 1.49 -8.03
N THR A 84 2.43 1.91 -8.59
CA THR A 84 2.82 1.63 -9.97
C THR A 84 3.87 0.53 -9.98
N ALA A 85 3.50 -0.64 -10.47
CA ALA A 85 4.41 -1.75 -10.65
C ALA A 85 4.93 -1.79 -12.10
N PHE A 86 6.24 -1.63 -12.24
CA PHE A 86 6.99 -1.79 -13.48
C PHE A 86 7.38 -3.26 -13.67
N ARG A 87 6.83 -3.92 -14.69
CA ARG A 87 7.19 -5.30 -15.03
C ARG A 87 8.57 -5.36 -15.64
N LYS A 88 9.43 -6.26 -15.16
CA LYS A 88 10.73 -6.49 -15.79
C LYS A 88 10.56 -6.97 -17.24
N PRO A 89 11.17 -6.30 -18.24
CA PRO A 89 11.18 -6.77 -19.62
C PRO A 89 11.70 -8.21 -19.74
N GLN A 90 10.95 -9.04 -20.45
CA GLN A 90 11.32 -10.44 -20.73
C GLN A 90 12.00 -10.60 -22.09
N ILE A 91 12.06 -9.52 -22.87
CA ILE A 91 12.74 -9.48 -24.16
C ILE A 91 14.24 -9.75 -23.99
N ARG A 92 14.82 -10.57 -24.86
CA ARG A 92 16.24 -10.95 -24.82
C ARG A 92 16.96 -10.50 -26.09
N PRO A 93 18.29 -10.27 -26.04
CA PRO A 93 19.11 -10.05 -27.23
C PRO A 93 18.96 -11.21 -28.22
N ARG A 94 18.87 -10.90 -29.51
CA ARG A 94 18.73 -11.92 -30.57
C ARG A 94 20.09 -12.45 -31.01
N LEU A 95 20.62 -13.40 -30.24
CA LEU A 95 21.96 -13.95 -30.45
C LEU A 95 22.06 -15.01 -31.56
N LYS A 96 20.97 -15.71 -31.88
CA LYS A 96 20.96 -16.84 -32.85
C LYS A 96 20.71 -16.42 -34.30
N ARG A 97 20.88 -15.14 -34.63
CA ARG A 97 20.70 -14.62 -35.99
C ARG A 97 21.99 -14.76 -36.80
N LYS A 98 21.88 -14.75 -38.14
CA LYS A 98 23.04 -14.72 -39.04
C LYS A 98 23.99 -13.55 -38.71
N VAL A 99 23.42 -12.41 -38.33
CA VAL A 99 24.12 -11.29 -37.69
C VAL A 99 23.53 -11.13 -36.29
N PRO A 100 24.31 -11.37 -35.21
CA PRO A 100 23.86 -11.14 -33.85
C PRO A 100 23.46 -9.69 -33.64
N GLU A 101 22.39 -9.48 -32.88
CA GLU A 101 21.96 -8.14 -32.50
C GLU A 101 23.01 -7.48 -31.60
N THR A 102 23.40 -6.25 -31.94
CA THR A 102 24.30 -5.43 -31.12
C THR A 102 23.57 -4.86 -29.90
N ILE A 103 24.33 -4.42 -28.88
CA ILE A 103 23.73 -3.79 -27.68
C ILE A 103 22.87 -2.56 -28.04
N PRO A 104 23.32 -1.62 -28.89
CA PRO A 104 22.50 -0.46 -29.27
C PRO A 104 21.19 -0.85 -29.98
N GLU A 105 21.22 -1.84 -30.87
CA GLU A 105 20.02 -2.35 -31.55
C GLU A 105 19.04 -2.99 -30.55
N PHE A 106 19.56 -3.77 -29.59
CA PHE A 106 18.75 -4.35 -28.52
C PHE A 106 18.09 -3.27 -27.67
N LEU A 107 18.83 -2.24 -27.26
CA LEU A 107 18.29 -1.13 -26.46
C LEU A 107 17.22 -0.35 -27.22
N LYS A 108 17.44 -0.04 -28.50
CA LYS A 108 16.43 0.61 -29.35
C LYS A 108 15.16 -0.23 -29.47
N ARG A 109 15.29 -1.54 -29.60
CA ARG A 109 14.14 -2.46 -29.65
C ARG A 109 13.43 -2.57 -28.30
N LEU A 110 14.18 -2.57 -27.19
CA LEU A 110 13.62 -2.57 -25.85
C LEU A 110 12.84 -1.28 -25.58
N GLU A 111 13.38 -0.13 -25.97
CA GLU A 111 12.72 1.17 -25.85
C GLU A 111 11.41 1.21 -26.65
N ALA A 112 11.45 0.80 -27.93
CA ALA A 112 10.25 0.68 -28.75
C ALA A 112 9.20 -0.24 -28.09
N ASP A 113 9.62 -1.38 -27.57
CA ASP A 113 8.74 -2.34 -26.90
C ASP A 113 8.12 -1.78 -25.59
N LEU A 114 8.87 -0.99 -24.83
CA LEU A 114 8.38 -0.29 -23.64
C LEU A 114 7.32 0.75 -23.98
N HIS A 115 7.51 1.49 -25.08
CA HIS A 115 6.56 2.49 -25.57
C HIS A 115 5.30 1.84 -26.15
N ASP A 116 5.46 0.84 -27.02
CA ASP A 116 4.33 0.17 -27.69
C ASP A 116 3.41 -0.56 -26.71
N ARG A 117 3.97 -1.04 -25.59
CA ARG A 117 3.24 -1.85 -24.58
C ARG A 117 3.25 -1.21 -23.20
N GLN A 118 3.13 0.12 -23.13
CA GLN A 118 3.19 0.87 -21.88
C GLN A 118 2.23 0.32 -20.80
N ASP A 119 0.98 0.02 -21.15
CA ASP A 119 -0.02 -0.53 -20.20
C ASP A 119 0.33 -1.93 -19.69
N TRP A 120 1.12 -2.71 -20.46
CA TRP A 120 1.61 -4.01 -20.01
C TRP A 120 2.74 -3.86 -19.00
N TYR A 121 3.63 -2.89 -19.25
CA TYR A 121 4.81 -2.62 -18.43
C TYR A 121 4.49 -1.87 -17.14
N TYR A 122 3.61 -0.88 -17.20
CA TYR A 122 3.27 0.01 -16.09
C TYR A 122 1.85 -0.27 -15.63
N VAL A 123 1.73 -1.07 -14.57
CA VAL A 123 0.43 -1.39 -13.99
C VAL A 123 0.25 -0.56 -12.72
N THR A 124 -0.65 0.42 -12.78
CA THR A 124 -0.99 1.25 -11.61
C THR A 124 -2.25 0.74 -10.93
N TYR A 125 -2.13 0.43 -9.64
CA TYR A 125 -3.24 0.03 -8.79
C TYR A 125 -3.56 1.11 -7.74
N PRO A 126 -4.81 1.61 -7.67
CA PRO A 126 -5.21 2.59 -6.66
C PRO A 126 -5.55 1.89 -5.33
N HIS A 127 -4.54 1.67 -4.49
CA HIS A 127 -4.74 1.14 -3.14
C HIS A 127 -5.38 2.20 -2.23
N ARG A 128 -6.54 1.93 -1.64
CA ARG A 128 -7.23 2.88 -0.75
C ARG A 128 -6.88 2.57 0.71
N PHE A 129 -6.71 3.61 1.51
CA PHE A 129 -6.44 3.45 2.94
C PHE A 129 -7.72 3.58 3.76
N GLY A 130 -8.03 2.58 4.60
CA GLY A 130 -8.93 2.74 5.74
C GLY A 130 -8.20 3.38 6.92
N LYS A 131 -8.81 4.36 7.59
CA LYS A 131 -8.14 5.04 8.73
C LYS A 131 -7.90 4.07 9.88
N ALA A 132 -8.86 3.17 10.15
CA ALA A 132 -8.72 2.14 11.16
C ALA A 132 -7.56 1.18 10.83
N SER A 133 -7.45 0.77 9.55
CA SER A 133 -6.39 -0.11 9.07
C SER A 133 -5.00 0.52 9.26
N VAL A 134 -4.81 1.78 8.86
CA VAL A 134 -3.55 2.51 9.06
C VAL A 134 -3.20 2.66 10.55
N ALA A 135 -4.19 2.93 11.41
CA ALA A 135 -4.00 3.01 12.86
C ALA A 135 -3.60 1.66 13.48
N ALA A 136 -4.23 0.57 13.04
CA ALA A 136 -3.88 -0.78 13.48
C ALA A 136 -2.46 -1.17 13.05
N VAL A 137 -2.06 -0.84 11.81
CA VAL A 137 -0.68 -1.07 11.35
C VAL A 137 0.32 -0.24 12.17
N ARG A 138 -0.01 1.01 12.54
CA ARG A 138 0.82 1.79 13.45
C ARG A 138 1.00 1.07 14.77
N GLN A 139 -0.08 0.59 15.38
CA GLN A 139 -0.02 -0.13 16.64
C GLN A 139 0.84 -1.40 16.51
N ASP A 140 0.71 -2.16 15.43
CA ASP A 140 1.54 -3.34 15.18
C ASP A 140 3.03 -2.97 15.05
N ILE A 141 3.36 -1.87 14.36
CA ILE A 141 4.73 -1.35 14.25
C ILE A 141 5.24 -0.91 15.63
N GLU A 142 4.44 -0.20 16.40
CA GLU A 142 4.78 0.26 17.75
C GLU A 142 5.09 -0.93 18.68
N TRP A 143 4.22 -1.93 18.74
CA TRP A 143 4.45 -3.14 19.55
C TRP A 143 5.67 -3.94 19.07
N LEU A 144 5.78 -4.18 17.77
CA LEU A 144 6.90 -4.95 17.21
C LEU A 144 8.23 -4.26 17.49
N THR A 145 8.29 -2.95 17.28
CA THR A 145 9.52 -2.19 17.51
C THR A 145 9.84 -2.07 19.00
N PHE A 146 8.85 -1.94 19.88
CA PHE A 146 9.05 -1.94 21.32
C PHE A 146 9.56 -3.28 21.84
N ASP A 147 9.00 -4.39 21.36
CA ASP A 147 9.45 -5.75 21.69
C ASP A 147 10.90 -5.96 21.24
N LEU A 148 11.21 -5.63 19.98
CA LEU A 148 12.57 -5.70 19.45
C LEU A 148 13.53 -4.81 20.25
N TYR A 149 13.16 -3.56 20.52
CA TYR A 149 13.98 -2.66 21.32
C TYR A 149 14.22 -3.25 22.72
N SER A 150 13.18 -3.66 23.43
CA SER A 150 13.29 -4.21 24.78
C SER A 150 14.18 -5.46 24.82
N LYS A 151 14.10 -6.30 23.80
CA LYS A 151 14.91 -7.53 23.68
C LYS A 151 16.37 -7.25 23.36
N TYR A 152 16.67 -6.19 22.63
CA TYR A 152 17.98 -6.00 21.99
C TYR A 152 18.75 -4.78 22.51
N ASN A 153 18.11 -3.85 23.21
CA ASN A 153 18.71 -2.58 23.63
C ASN A 153 19.88 -2.73 24.63
N TYR A 154 19.99 -3.86 25.32
CA TYR A 154 21.10 -4.14 26.25
C TYR A 154 22.23 -4.96 25.60
N LEU A 155 22.13 -5.30 24.32
CA LEU A 155 23.17 -6.02 23.60
C LEU A 155 24.16 -5.05 22.98
N SER A 156 25.45 -5.41 22.99
CA SER A 156 26.45 -4.71 22.18
C SER A 156 26.22 -4.96 20.69
N VAL A 157 26.78 -4.10 19.84
CA VAL A 157 26.72 -4.26 18.37
C VAL A 157 27.24 -5.64 17.95
N ASP A 158 28.34 -6.10 18.53
CA ASP A 158 28.92 -7.43 18.25
C ASP A 158 27.93 -8.56 18.56
N LYS A 159 27.20 -8.46 19.67
CA LYS A 159 26.17 -9.44 20.05
C LYS A 159 24.95 -9.37 19.12
N LEU A 160 24.54 -8.19 18.69
CA LEU A 160 23.42 -8.03 17.74
C LEU A 160 23.72 -8.62 16.37
N LEU A 161 24.96 -8.45 15.92
CA LEU A 161 25.44 -8.98 14.65
C LEU A 161 25.78 -10.47 14.72
N SER A 162 25.82 -11.06 15.92
CA SER A 162 26.03 -12.49 16.07
C SER A 162 24.84 -13.26 15.46
N PRO A 163 25.08 -14.35 14.69
CA PRO A 163 24.03 -15.13 14.05
C PRO A 163 22.96 -15.66 15.00
N GLU A 164 23.30 -15.84 16.28
CA GLU A 164 22.41 -16.28 17.35
C GLU A 164 21.30 -15.26 17.66
N CYS A 165 21.54 -13.97 17.37
CA CYS A 165 20.59 -12.89 17.61
C CYS A 165 19.72 -12.56 16.38
N TRP A 166 20.05 -13.10 15.20
CA TRP A 166 19.33 -12.81 13.97
C TRP A 166 17.89 -13.33 14.04
N PRO A 167 16.89 -12.52 13.64
CA PRO A 167 15.50 -12.98 13.58
C PRO A 167 15.40 -14.18 12.64
N ARG A 168 14.68 -15.22 13.06
CA ARG A 168 14.49 -16.43 12.27
C ARG A 168 13.76 -16.07 10.97
N ASN A 169 14.29 -16.50 9.83
CA ASN A 169 13.69 -16.28 8.52
C ASN A 169 12.36 -17.05 8.40
N ASP A 170 11.25 -16.36 8.65
CA ASP A 170 9.87 -16.87 8.59
C ASP A 170 9.46 -17.34 7.19
N GLY A 171 10.07 -16.78 6.13
CA GLY A 171 9.83 -17.15 4.74
C GLY A 171 10.63 -18.35 4.25
N HIS A 172 11.63 -18.82 5.00
CA HIS A 172 12.51 -19.92 4.57
C HIS A 172 11.72 -21.23 4.39
N CYS A 173 10.81 -21.51 5.32
CA CYS A 173 9.96 -22.71 5.32
C CYS A 173 9.02 -22.79 4.12
N LEU A 174 8.66 -21.65 3.53
CA LEU A 174 7.67 -21.54 2.47
C LEU A 174 8.29 -21.51 1.08
N LYS A 175 9.57 -21.14 0.95
CA LYS A 175 10.24 -20.94 -0.34
C LYS A 175 11.27 -22.01 -0.70
N TRP A 176 11.87 -22.70 0.29
CA TRP A 176 13.06 -23.55 0.06
C TRP A 176 13.02 -24.93 0.75
N GLY A 177 11.86 -25.37 1.26
CA GLY A 177 11.68 -26.65 1.98
C GLY A 177 11.30 -26.48 3.45
N THR A 178 10.82 -27.55 4.10
CA THR A 178 10.38 -27.52 5.50
C THR A 178 11.56 -27.42 6.45
N CYS A 179 11.68 -26.33 7.22
CA CYS A 179 12.76 -26.22 8.21
C CYS A 179 12.53 -27.18 9.40
N PRO A 180 13.57 -27.48 10.21
CA PRO A 180 13.47 -28.37 11.38
C PRO A 180 12.37 -27.99 12.38
N TYR A 181 11.99 -26.71 12.45
CA TYR A 181 10.94 -26.19 13.32
C TYR A 181 9.53 -26.24 12.71
N PHE A 182 9.38 -26.67 11.45
CA PHE A 182 8.10 -26.69 10.73
C PHE A 182 7.03 -27.54 11.44
N ARG A 183 7.42 -28.62 12.14
CA ARG A 183 6.49 -29.43 12.95
C ARG A 183 5.87 -28.62 14.11
N LEU A 184 6.63 -27.73 14.74
CA LEU A 184 6.13 -26.86 15.80
C LEU A 184 5.13 -25.85 15.24
N CYS A 185 5.46 -25.23 14.10
CA CYS A 185 4.58 -24.29 13.41
C CYS A 185 3.31 -24.97 12.86
N LYS A 186 3.39 -26.20 12.36
CA LYS A 186 2.24 -26.98 11.86
C LYS A 186 1.29 -27.39 12.99
N ASN A 187 1.83 -27.66 14.17
CA ASN A 187 1.09 -28.04 15.37
C ASN A 187 0.82 -26.84 16.28
N TYR A 188 0.77 -25.61 15.76
CA TYR A 188 0.59 -24.39 16.56
C TYR A 188 -0.67 -24.43 17.45
N LYS A 189 -1.71 -25.18 17.04
CA LYS A 189 -2.93 -25.37 17.83
C LYS A 189 -2.69 -26.15 19.13
N SER A 190 -1.63 -26.95 19.18
CA SER A 190 -1.19 -27.70 20.36
C SER A 190 -0.29 -26.85 21.28
N TYR A 191 0.05 -25.62 20.87
CA TYR A 191 0.93 -24.72 21.61
C TYR A 191 0.20 -23.39 21.92
N PRO A 192 -0.34 -23.22 23.14
CA PRO A 192 -1.20 -22.09 23.51
C PRO A 192 -0.64 -20.68 23.21
N LEU A 193 0.68 -20.53 23.14
CA LEU A 193 1.37 -19.27 22.88
C LEU A 193 1.27 -18.76 21.43
N GLN A 194 0.99 -19.61 20.44
CA GLN A 194 1.09 -19.25 19.01
C GLN A 194 -0.23 -18.80 18.37
N PHE A 195 -1.38 -19.09 18.99
CA PHE A 195 -2.71 -18.74 18.49
C PHE A 195 -2.96 -17.23 18.38
N ARG A 196 -2.33 -16.43 19.27
CA ARG A 196 -2.49 -14.96 19.32
C ARG A 196 -1.95 -14.21 18.09
N PHE A 197 -0.93 -14.74 17.42
CA PHE A 197 -0.23 -14.01 16.35
C PHE A 197 -0.92 -14.08 14.98
N TYR A 198 -1.72 -15.13 14.72
CA TYR A 198 -2.31 -15.36 13.39
C TYR A 198 -3.77 -14.88 13.27
N GLN A 199 -4.60 -14.97 14.32
CA GLN A 199 -6.03 -14.61 14.23
C GLN A 199 -6.31 -13.10 14.16
N MET A 200 -5.42 -12.25 14.68
CA MET A 200 -5.69 -10.80 14.70
C MET A 200 -5.65 -10.15 13.32
N ARG A 201 -4.96 -10.75 12.34
CA ARG A 201 -4.80 -10.15 11.01
C ARG A 201 -6.04 -10.31 10.15
N ASP A 202 -6.69 -11.46 10.17
CA ASP A 202 -7.81 -11.75 9.27
C ASP A 202 -9.11 -11.03 9.70
N ILE A 203 -9.38 -10.96 11.01
CA ILE A 203 -10.53 -10.24 11.58
C ILE A 203 -10.53 -8.75 11.20
N ARG A 204 -9.33 -8.13 11.15
CA ARG A 204 -9.19 -6.71 10.79
C ARG A 204 -9.57 -6.42 9.32
N TYR A 205 -9.52 -7.41 8.42
CA TYR A 205 -9.92 -7.20 7.01
C TYR A 205 -11.41 -7.08 6.83
N ASP A 206 -12.17 -7.88 7.57
CA ASP A 206 -13.63 -7.83 7.50
C ASP A 206 -14.11 -6.47 8.04
N GLU A 207 -13.47 -5.95 9.09
CA GLU A 207 -13.73 -4.62 9.64
C GLU A 207 -13.38 -3.49 8.64
N GLU A 208 -12.22 -3.53 7.99
CA GLU A 208 -11.84 -2.51 6.99
C GLU A 208 -12.78 -2.52 5.78
N GLN A 209 -13.13 -3.70 5.26
CA GLN A 209 -14.09 -3.80 4.16
C GLN A 209 -15.47 -3.30 4.58
N LEU A 210 -15.91 -3.57 5.81
CA LEU A 210 -17.14 -3.04 6.35
C LEU A 210 -17.11 -1.50 6.43
N GLU A 211 -16.01 -0.90 6.90
CA GLU A 211 -15.81 0.54 6.95
C GLU A 211 -15.90 1.17 5.55
N LEU A 212 -15.12 0.64 4.59
CA LEU A 212 -15.09 1.13 3.21
C LEU A 212 -16.45 0.99 2.52
N ASN A 213 -17.15 -0.12 2.75
CA ASN A 213 -18.49 -0.34 2.21
C ASN A 213 -19.54 0.58 2.84
N THR A 214 -19.42 0.86 4.14
CA THR A 214 -20.29 1.81 4.85
C THR A 214 -20.10 3.22 4.32
N GLN A 215 -18.86 3.67 4.13
CA GLN A 215 -18.56 4.97 3.52
C GLN A 215 -19.11 5.09 2.08
N ARG A 216 -19.06 4.01 1.29
CA ARG A 216 -19.70 3.96 -0.05
C ARG A 216 -21.22 4.10 0.04
N LYS A 217 -21.89 3.43 0.98
CA LYS A 217 -23.34 3.54 1.18
C LYS A 217 -23.74 4.97 1.57
N PHE A 218 -23.06 5.57 2.54
CA PHE A 218 -23.35 6.95 2.96
C PHE A 218 -23.14 7.98 1.85
N SER A 219 -22.06 7.86 1.08
CA SER A 219 -21.83 8.76 -0.07
C SER A 219 -22.90 8.60 -1.16
N THR A 220 -23.38 7.38 -1.40
CA THR A 220 -24.46 7.11 -2.36
C THR A 220 -25.80 7.71 -1.89
N VAL A 221 -26.13 7.60 -0.60
CA VAL A 221 -27.34 8.18 0.00
C VAL A 221 -27.29 9.71 -0.03
N GLN A 222 -26.16 10.31 0.36
CA GLN A 222 -25.98 11.77 0.30
C GLN A 222 -26.09 12.32 -1.13
N ASN A 223 -25.56 11.60 -2.12
CA ASN A 223 -25.68 11.99 -3.52
C ASN A 223 -27.13 11.88 -4.04
N ARG A 224 -27.87 10.82 -3.63
CA ARG A 224 -29.32 10.73 -3.91
C ARG A 224 -30.10 11.88 -3.27
N MET A 225 -29.84 12.20 -2.00
CA MET A 225 -30.52 13.31 -1.31
C MET A 225 -30.23 14.67 -1.95
N LYS A 226 -28.98 14.94 -2.35
CA LYS A 226 -28.63 16.17 -3.09
C LYS A 226 -29.32 16.25 -4.45
N GLY A 227 -29.41 15.14 -5.18
CA GLY A 227 -30.15 15.05 -6.44
C GLY A 227 -31.66 15.32 -6.28
N VAL A 228 -32.27 14.77 -5.22
CA VAL A 228 -33.70 15.02 -4.90
C VAL A 228 -33.94 16.49 -4.55
N ILE A 229 -33.06 17.11 -3.75
CA ILE A 229 -33.18 18.54 -3.40
C ILE A 229 -33.05 19.43 -4.65
N HIS A 230 -32.17 19.10 -5.59
CA HIS A 230 -32.05 19.84 -6.86
C HIS A 230 -33.28 19.67 -7.77
N ASN A 231 -33.86 18.46 -7.83
CA ASN A 231 -35.10 18.22 -8.58
C ASN A 231 -36.34 18.88 -7.94
N ALA A 232 -36.40 18.96 -6.62
CA ALA A 232 -37.47 19.67 -5.92
C ALA A 232 -37.41 21.18 -6.19
N LYS A 233 -36.21 21.79 -6.12
CA LYS A 233 -36.04 23.23 -6.39
C LYS A 233 -36.35 23.61 -7.84
N SER A 234 -36.01 22.76 -8.81
CA SER A 234 -36.35 23.00 -10.22
C SER A 234 -37.86 22.85 -10.53
N ARG A 235 -38.57 21.97 -9.82
CA ARG A 235 -40.05 21.88 -9.90
C ARG A 235 -40.76 23.10 -9.29
N VAL A 236 -40.29 23.61 -8.15
CA VAL A 236 -40.86 24.82 -7.51
C VAL A 236 -40.67 26.07 -8.38
N HIS A 237 -39.59 26.16 -9.16
CA HIS A 237 -39.41 27.27 -10.10
C HIS A 237 -40.28 27.17 -11.36
N ARG A 238 -40.67 25.95 -11.78
CA ARG A 238 -41.60 25.76 -12.90
C ARG A 238 -43.05 26.06 -12.52
N SER A 239 -43.50 25.74 -11.31
CA SER A 239 -44.89 26.02 -10.88
C SER A 239 -45.17 27.51 -10.70
N ARG A 240 -44.18 28.33 -10.31
CA ARG A 240 -44.33 29.78 -10.17
C ARG A 240 -44.39 30.56 -11.49
N ARG A 241 -44.08 29.95 -12.63
CA ARG A 241 -44.20 30.61 -13.95
C ARG A 241 -45.57 30.47 -14.61
N VAL A 242 -46.45 29.61 -14.08
CA VAL A 242 -47.76 29.33 -14.70
C VAL A 242 -48.89 30.19 -14.11
N SER A 243 -48.73 30.79 -12.93
CA SER A 243 -49.80 31.60 -12.29
C SER A 243 -49.73 33.12 -12.55
N ARG A 244 -49.05 33.57 -13.62
CA ARG A 244 -48.92 35.01 -13.98
C ARG A 244 -49.51 35.36 -15.34
N LYS A 245 -50.38 34.51 -15.89
CA LYS A 245 -51.22 34.80 -17.05
C LYS A 245 -52.66 34.47 -16.67
N GLY A 246 -53.42 35.50 -16.31
CA GLY A 246 -54.79 35.43 -15.80
C GLY A 246 -55.08 36.73 -15.09
#